data_AF-A0A536DNZ3-F1
#
_entry.id   AF-A0A536DNZ3-F1
#
_cell.length_a   1.000
_cell.length_b   1.000
_cell.length_c   1.000
_cell.angle_alpha   90.00
_cell.angle_beta   90.00
_cell.angle_gamma   90.00
#
_symmetry.space_group_name_H-M   'P 1'
#
loop_
_entity.id
_entity.type
_entity.pdbx_description
1 polymer ?
#
loop_
_entity_poly.entity_id
_entity_poly.type
_entity_poly.pdbx_seq_one_letter_code
_entity_poly.pdbx_strand_id
1 'polypeptide(L)'
;MEPKGCRRVNVAEFLNEFQLEAGEKLDLIASQLLRLERDPTSSQPIREMFLAAHTIKGGAAMLRLTDVEALAHAIEDLLSAFRDQQRTLDAQAADLLFKSLDHLRGLIALASAESVGTEPSDWVMNFASQLRADPASVAVVPAPTQGKRRALVVDHSPTVRELHRMLLEDCGFEVEDCDDGQVALGRGLAKPYNLVVSGVQNPGLGGFELVSALRADPRYGQATLVLMSADEGPDLTRRASECGAHALVRKSSLQNERLTGVVRQLTAAGLA
;
A
#
# COMPACT_ATOMS: atom_id res chain seq x y z
N MET A 1 -46.08 -17.46 -18.64
CA MET A 1 -44.94 -16.53 -18.51
C MET A 1 -44.57 -16.52 -17.03
N GLU A 2 -43.64 -17.38 -16.63
CA GLU A 2 -43.25 -17.52 -15.22
C GLU A 2 -42.31 -16.38 -14.80
N PRO A 3 -42.45 -15.85 -13.58
CA PRO A 3 -41.55 -14.80 -13.09
C PRO A 3 -40.16 -15.41 -12.89
N LYS A 4 -39.15 -14.79 -13.53
CA LYS A 4 -37.74 -15.15 -13.35
C LYS A 4 -37.41 -15.10 -11.86
N GLY A 5 -37.10 -16.26 -11.28
CA GLY A 5 -36.75 -16.41 -9.88
C GLY A 5 -35.59 -15.47 -9.50
N CYS A 6 -35.86 -14.57 -8.55
CA CYS A 6 -34.82 -13.89 -7.81
C CYS A 6 -34.01 -14.97 -7.08
N ARG A 7 -32.77 -15.21 -7.50
CA ARG A 7 -31.87 -16.18 -6.88
C ARG A 7 -31.70 -15.74 -5.41
N ARG A 8 -32.23 -16.50 -4.45
CA ARG A 8 -32.05 -16.22 -3.03
C ARG A 8 -30.54 -16.16 -2.75
N VAL A 9 -30.07 -15.03 -2.25
CA VAL A 9 -28.70 -14.84 -1.78
C VAL A 9 -28.46 -15.84 -0.65
N ASN A 10 -27.53 -16.78 -0.85
CA ASN A 10 -27.22 -17.80 0.15
C ASN A 10 -26.09 -17.29 1.06
N VAL A 11 -26.46 -16.76 2.23
CA VAL A 11 -25.51 -16.22 3.23
C VAL A 11 -24.44 -17.25 3.60
N ALA A 12 -24.76 -18.54 3.66
CA ALA A 12 -23.80 -19.59 3.99
C ALA A 12 -22.72 -19.79 2.90
N GLU A 13 -23.05 -19.54 1.64
CA GLU A 13 -22.09 -19.62 0.53
C GLU A 13 -21.06 -18.50 0.61
N PHE A 14 -21.52 -17.26 0.85
CA PHE A 14 -20.64 -16.10 1.06
C PHE A 14 -19.77 -16.24 2.31
N LEU A 15 -20.32 -16.81 3.39
CA LEU A 15 -19.55 -17.09 4.61
C LEU A 15 -18.44 -18.10 4.36
N ASN A 16 -18.72 -19.19 3.63
CA ASN A 16 -17.70 -20.20 3.30
C ASN A 16 -16.58 -19.62 2.41
N GLU A 17 -16.94 -18.82 1.41
CA GLU A 17 -15.96 -18.16 0.53
C GLU A 17 -15.08 -17.18 1.34
N PHE A 18 -15.70 -16.37 2.19
CA PHE A 18 -14.98 -15.47 3.09
C PHE A 18 -14.07 -16.23 4.07
N GLN A 19 -14.54 -17.33 4.67
CA GLN A 19 -13.73 -18.14 5.59
C GLN A 19 -12.48 -18.70 4.92
N LEU A 20 -12.62 -19.20 3.69
CA LEU A 20 -11.50 -19.71 2.90
C LEU A 20 -10.51 -18.58 2.60
N GLU A 21 -10.99 -17.47 2.04
CA GLU A 21 -10.16 -16.33 1.65
C GLU A 21 -9.46 -15.68 2.86
N ALA A 22 -10.16 -15.54 3.98
CA ALA A 22 -9.60 -14.99 5.20
C ALA A 22 -8.57 -15.95 5.81
N GLY A 23 -8.79 -17.26 5.73
CA GLY A 23 -7.81 -18.28 6.13
C GLY A 23 -6.48 -18.14 5.39
N GLU A 24 -6.51 -18.01 4.06
CA GLU A 24 -5.31 -17.80 3.24
C GLU A 24 -4.56 -16.52 3.62
N LYS A 25 -5.29 -15.45 3.93
CA LYS A 25 -4.71 -14.17 4.36
C LYS A 25 -4.09 -14.26 5.75
N LEU A 26 -4.70 -15.00 6.67
CA LEU A 26 -4.12 -15.26 7.99
C LEU A 26 -2.81 -16.05 7.88
N ASP A 27 -2.77 -17.06 7.00
CA ASP A 27 -1.54 -17.83 6.73
C ASP A 27 -0.46 -16.94 6.11
N LEU A 28 -0.83 -16.03 5.20
CA LEU A 28 0.08 -15.01 4.68
C LEU A 28 0.62 -14.14 5.82
N ILE A 29 -0.24 -13.58 6.68
CA ILE A 29 0.18 -12.70 7.77
C ILE A 29 1.16 -13.44 8.70
N ALA A 30 0.85 -14.68 9.10
CA ALA A 30 1.74 -15.48 9.94
C ALA A 30 3.10 -15.73 9.29
N SER A 31 3.14 -16.03 7.98
CA SER A 31 4.41 -16.22 7.25
C SER A 31 5.26 -14.95 7.19
N GLN A 32 4.61 -13.79 7.05
CA GLN A 32 5.29 -12.49 7.00
C GLN A 32 5.81 -12.07 8.37
N LEU A 33 5.07 -12.37 9.43
CA LEU A 33 5.52 -12.12 10.80
C LEU A 33 6.81 -12.89 11.11
N LEU A 34 6.89 -14.17 10.71
CA LEU A 34 8.11 -14.98 10.83
C LEU A 34 9.27 -14.46 9.96
N ARG A 35 8.99 -13.89 8.79
CA ARG A 35 10.01 -13.23 7.95
C ARG A 35 10.54 -11.97 8.64
N LEU A 36 9.66 -11.20 9.26
CA LEU A 36 10.01 -9.97 9.95
C LEU A 36 10.84 -10.24 11.22
N GLU A 37 10.59 -11.33 11.94
CA GLU A 37 11.46 -11.76 13.06
C GLU A 37 12.90 -12.04 12.61
N ARG A 38 13.08 -12.56 11.40
CA ARG A 38 14.40 -12.87 10.83
C ARG A 38 15.11 -11.64 10.28
N ASP A 39 14.35 -10.70 9.73
CA ASP A 39 14.85 -9.42 9.20
C ASP A 39 13.97 -8.25 9.66
N PRO A 40 14.21 -7.71 10.88
CA PRO A 40 13.40 -6.63 11.45
C PRO A 40 13.51 -5.29 10.71
N THR A 41 14.44 -5.18 9.76
CA THR A 41 14.66 -3.96 8.98
C THR A 41 13.81 -3.90 7.71
N SER A 42 13.16 -5.01 7.35
CA SER A 42 12.33 -5.10 6.17
C SER A 42 10.93 -4.55 6.43
N SER A 43 10.53 -3.53 5.66
CA SER A 43 9.18 -2.95 5.68
C SER A 43 8.16 -3.74 4.85
N GLN A 44 8.64 -4.58 3.91
CA GLN A 44 7.78 -5.37 3.02
C GLN A 44 6.84 -6.34 3.77
N PRO A 45 7.30 -7.13 4.76
CA PRO A 45 6.41 -7.98 5.54
C PRO A 45 5.29 -7.20 6.24
N ILE A 46 5.60 -6.04 6.85
CA ILE A 46 4.60 -5.20 7.51
C ILE A 46 3.51 -4.76 6.53
N ARG A 47 3.90 -4.38 5.31
CA ARG A 47 2.97 -3.98 4.24
C ARG A 47 2.08 -5.14 3.80
N GLU A 48 2.64 -6.31 3.55
CA GLU A 48 1.89 -7.50 3.14
C GLU A 48 0.88 -7.91 4.21
N MET A 49 1.28 -7.84 5.50
CA MET A 49 0.38 -8.07 6.63
C MET A 49 -0.76 -7.05 6.69
N PHE A 50 -0.45 -5.76 6.50
CA PHE A 50 -1.45 -4.68 6.52
C PHE A 50 -2.50 -4.88 5.42
N LEU A 51 -2.09 -5.17 4.18
CA LEU A 51 -3.02 -5.38 3.06
C LEU A 51 -3.91 -6.61 3.27
N ALA A 52 -3.35 -7.68 3.82
CA ALA A 52 -4.09 -8.88 4.17
C ALA A 52 -5.15 -8.60 5.26
N ALA A 53 -4.75 -7.92 6.35
CA ALA A 53 -5.66 -7.52 7.43
C ALA A 53 -6.76 -6.58 6.93
N HIS A 54 -6.42 -5.61 6.09
CA HIS A 54 -7.38 -4.68 5.48
C HIS A 54 -8.44 -5.40 4.63
N THR A 55 -8.01 -6.43 3.89
CA THR A 55 -8.94 -7.21 3.07
C THR A 55 -9.87 -8.08 3.95
N ILE A 56 -9.34 -8.69 5.02
CA ILE A 56 -10.17 -9.43 6.00
C ILE A 56 -11.20 -8.49 6.63
N LYS A 57 -10.78 -7.29 7.06
CA LYS A 57 -11.67 -6.26 7.63
C LYS A 57 -12.78 -5.88 6.64
N GLY A 58 -12.45 -5.64 5.37
CA GLY A 58 -13.42 -5.30 4.33
C GLY A 58 -14.46 -6.40 4.11
N GLY A 59 -14.01 -7.66 4.01
CA GLY A 59 -14.92 -8.81 3.89
C GLY A 59 -15.82 -9.00 5.12
N ALA A 60 -15.25 -8.86 6.32
CA ALA A 60 -16.00 -8.93 7.57
C ALA A 60 -17.06 -7.83 7.67
N ALA A 61 -16.74 -6.59 7.30
CA ALA A 61 -17.67 -5.47 7.30
C ALA A 61 -18.83 -5.69 6.30
N MET A 62 -18.53 -6.20 5.10
CA MET A 62 -19.56 -6.53 4.09
C MET A 62 -20.54 -7.59 4.58
N LEU A 63 -20.03 -8.60 5.31
CA LEU A 63 -20.82 -9.67 5.91
C LEU A 63 -21.38 -9.30 7.29
N ARG A 64 -21.09 -8.09 7.79
CA ARG A 64 -21.42 -7.61 9.14
C ARG A 64 -20.98 -8.57 10.26
N LEU A 65 -19.81 -9.18 10.10
CA LEU A 65 -19.14 -9.98 11.14
C LEU A 65 -18.35 -9.05 12.06
N THR A 66 -19.05 -8.39 12.97
CA THR A 66 -18.54 -7.26 13.74
C THR A 66 -17.36 -7.60 14.67
N ASP A 67 -17.34 -8.79 15.26
CA ASP A 67 -16.19 -9.29 16.04
C ASP A 67 -14.92 -9.46 15.19
N VAL A 68 -15.07 -10.04 14.00
CA VAL A 68 -13.97 -10.23 13.04
C VAL A 68 -13.48 -8.88 12.53
N GLU A 69 -14.40 -7.97 12.19
CA GLU A 69 -14.09 -6.61 11.75
C GLU A 69 -13.32 -5.83 12.83
N ALA A 70 -13.81 -5.83 14.07
CA ALA A 70 -13.21 -5.11 15.18
C ALA A 70 -11.77 -5.56 15.45
N LEU A 71 -11.53 -6.87 15.46
CA LEU A 71 -10.19 -7.41 15.69
C LEU A 71 -9.26 -7.21 14.50
N ALA A 72 -9.73 -7.42 13.26
CA ALA A 72 -8.95 -7.15 12.06
C ALA A 72 -8.53 -5.67 11.95
N HIS A 73 -9.43 -4.76 12.32
CA HIS A 73 -9.15 -3.33 12.40
C HIS A 73 -8.09 -3.03 13.46
N ALA A 74 -8.16 -3.62 14.66
CA ALA A 74 -7.14 -3.41 15.67
C ALA A 74 -5.75 -3.92 15.26
N ILE A 75 -5.69 -5.04 14.52
CA ILE A 75 -4.46 -5.54 13.90
C ILE A 75 -3.93 -4.55 12.85
N GLU A 76 -4.81 -4.01 12.01
CA GLU A 76 -4.46 -3.00 11.00
C GLU A 76 -3.91 -1.72 11.64
N ASP A 77 -4.51 -1.24 12.74
CA ASP A 77 -4.05 -0.08 13.49
C ASP A 77 -2.64 -0.32 14.08
N LEU A 78 -2.41 -1.49 14.68
CA LEU A 78 -1.12 -1.87 15.23
C LEU A 78 -0.04 -1.94 14.14
N LEU A 79 -0.34 -2.58 13.00
CA LEU A 79 0.58 -2.65 11.86
C LEU A 79 0.86 -1.26 11.25
N SER A 80 -0.14 -0.37 11.24
CA SER A 80 0.04 1.02 10.80
C SER A 80 1.00 1.77 11.71
N ALA A 81 0.93 1.56 13.02
CA ALA A 81 1.85 2.19 13.96
C ALA A 81 3.32 1.79 13.70
N PHE A 82 3.59 0.53 13.32
CA PHE A 82 4.93 0.10 12.93
C PHE A 82 5.37 0.70 11.59
N ARG A 83 4.46 0.76 10.62
CA ARG A 83 4.71 1.33 9.28
C ARG A 83 5.05 2.82 9.36
N ASP A 84 4.20 3.61 10.01
CA ASP A 84 4.26 5.08 9.96
C ASP A 84 5.35 5.66 10.87
N GLN A 85 5.72 4.94 11.94
CA GLN A 85 6.67 5.43 12.95
C GLN A 85 8.08 4.83 12.79
N GLN A 86 8.36 4.09 11.71
CA GLN A 86 9.63 3.39 11.46
C GLN A 86 10.12 2.59 12.69
N ARG A 87 9.22 1.85 13.33
CA ARG A 87 9.53 1.06 14.52
C ARG A 87 9.90 -0.38 14.13
N THR A 88 10.85 -0.97 14.84
CA THR A 88 11.11 -2.40 14.78
C THR A 88 10.09 -3.16 15.61
N LEU A 89 9.67 -4.32 15.13
CA LEU A 89 8.76 -5.21 15.85
C LEU A 89 9.54 -5.97 16.92
N ASP A 90 9.22 -5.74 18.20
CA ASP A 90 9.86 -6.45 19.31
C ASP A 90 9.15 -7.78 19.62
N ALA A 91 9.74 -8.61 20.48
CA ALA A 91 9.19 -9.92 20.81
C ALA A 91 7.79 -9.83 21.45
N GLN A 92 7.52 -8.77 22.23
CA GLN A 92 6.22 -8.57 22.86
C GLN A 92 5.14 -8.28 21.82
N ALA A 93 5.43 -7.39 20.86
CA ALA A 93 4.53 -7.09 19.75
C ALA A 93 4.33 -8.30 18.83
N ALA A 94 5.37 -9.09 18.58
CA ALA A 94 5.27 -10.32 17.79
C ALA A 94 4.32 -11.32 18.46
N ASP A 95 4.51 -11.59 19.75
CA ASP A 95 3.64 -12.45 20.53
C ASP A 95 2.19 -11.97 20.54
N LEU A 96 1.98 -10.65 20.64
CA LEU A 96 0.64 -10.07 20.63
C LEU A 96 -0.03 -10.21 19.26
N LEU A 97 0.73 -10.02 18.17
CA LEU A 97 0.25 -10.27 16.81
C LEU A 97 -0.09 -11.75 16.60
N PHE A 98 0.77 -12.69 16.99
CA PHE A 98 0.44 -14.12 16.90
C PHE A 98 -0.84 -14.48 17.65
N LYS A 99 -1.00 -14.01 18.90
CA LYS A 99 -2.23 -14.20 19.67
C LYS A 99 -3.45 -13.59 18.96
N SER A 100 -3.30 -12.42 18.37
CA SER A 100 -4.39 -11.77 17.63
C SER A 100 -4.81 -12.57 16.39
N LEU A 101 -3.84 -13.20 15.69
CA LEU A 101 -4.14 -14.07 14.55
C LEU A 101 -4.86 -15.34 14.97
N ASP A 102 -4.47 -15.96 16.09
CA ASP A 102 -5.15 -17.13 16.64
C ASP A 102 -6.60 -16.81 17.03
N HIS A 103 -6.81 -15.68 17.70
CA HIS A 103 -8.15 -15.19 18.04
C HIS A 103 -8.99 -14.88 16.81
N LEU A 104 -8.41 -14.20 15.82
CA LEU A 104 -9.10 -13.87 14.57
C LEU A 104 -9.46 -15.14 13.78
N ARG A 105 -8.55 -16.12 13.73
CA ARG A 105 -8.81 -17.44 13.11
C ARG A 105 -9.95 -18.17 13.79
N GLY A 106 -10.00 -18.15 15.12
CA GLY A 106 -11.09 -18.72 15.91
C GLY A 106 -12.44 -18.05 15.61
N LEU A 107 -12.48 -16.72 15.60
CA LEU A 107 -13.69 -15.96 15.26
C LEU A 107 -14.20 -16.25 13.85
N ILE A 108 -13.31 -16.30 12.86
CA ILE A 108 -13.66 -16.62 11.46
C ILE A 108 -14.20 -18.05 11.36
N ALA A 109 -13.54 -19.02 12.00
CA ALA A 109 -13.97 -20.42 11.96
C ALA A 109 -15.33 -20.66 12.62
N LEU A 110 -15.69 -19.85 13.63
CA LEU A 110 -16.97 -19.92 14.33
C LEU A 110 -18.06 -19.04 13.67
N ALA A 111 -17.70 -18.19 12.71
CA ALA A 111 -18.64 -17.30 12.04
C ALA A 111 -19.75 -18.11 11.34
N SER A 112 -20.99 -17.75 11.63
CA SER A 112 -22.17 -18.38 11.07
C SER A 112 -23.23 -17.33 10.71
N ALA A 113 -24.35 -17.77 10.15
CA ALA A 113 -25.46 -16.86 9.86
C ALA A 113 -26.01 -16.15 11.12
N GLU A 114 -25.85 -16.74 12.31
CA GLU A 114 -26.26 -16.14 13.58
C GLU A 114 -25.33 -15.01 14.04
N SER A 115 -24.08 -15.01 13.58
CA SER A 115 -23.07 -13.99 13.88
C SER A 115 -23.26 -12.71 13.04
N VAL A 116 -24.05 -12.77 11.97
CA VAL A 116 -24.20 -11.66 11.03
C VAL A 116 -25.02 -10.54 11.65
N GLY A 117 -24.40 -9.38 11.79
CA GLY A 117 -25.05 -8.16 12.28
C GLY A 117 -25.26 -8.12 13.79
N THR A 118 -24.63 -9.02 14.55
CA THR A 118 -24.52 -8.90 16.01
C THR A 118 -23.59 -7.74 16.37
N GLU A 119 -23.65 -7.25 17.61
CA GLU A 119 -22.64 -6.33 18.13
C GLU A 119 -21.35 -7.08 18.48
N PRO A 120 -20.18 -6.41 18.46
CA PRO A 120 -18.95 -7.01 18.96
C PRO A 120 -19.07 -7.42 20.42
N SER A 121 -18.50 -8.57 20.75
CA SER A 121 -18.40 -9.09 22.11
C SER A 121 -17.46 -8.22 22.96
N ASP A 122 -17.78 -8.06 24.25
CA ASP A 122 -16.96 -7.27 25.19
C ASP A 122 -15.50 -7.72 25.24
N TRP A 123 -15.24 -9.03 25.14
CA TRP A 123 -13.88 -9.56 25.14
C TRP A 123 -13.09 -9.10 23.92
N VAL A 124 -13.71 -9.07 22.72
CA VAL A 124 -13.08 -8.60 21.49
C VAL A 124 -12.75 -7.14 21.61
N MET A 125 -13.69 -6.33 22.11
CA MET A 125 -13.49 -4.90 22.29
C MET A 125 -12.36 -4.60 23.29
N ASN A 126 -12.28 -5.36 24.39
CA ASN A 126 -11.20 -5.23 25.36
C ASN A 126 -9.85 -5.63 24.77
N PHE A 127 -9.78 -6.74 24.03
CA PHE A 127 -8.54 -7.19 23.40
C PHE A 127 -8.08 -6.25 22.27
N ALA A 128 -9.01 -5.77 21.44
CA ALA A 128 -8.76 -4.77 20.41
C ALA A 128 -8.24 -3.46 21.00
N SER A 129 -8.77 -3.06 22.16
CA SER A 129 -8.28 -1.89 22.89
C SER A 129 -6.87 -2.10 23.44
N GLN A 130 -6.53 -3.31 23.92
CA GLN A 130 -5.17 -3.66 24.32
C GLN A 130 -4.19 -3.61 23.14
N LEU A 131 -4.55 -4.17 21.98
CA LEU A 131 -3.76 -4.09 20.74
C LEU A 131 -3.46 -2.64 20.35
N ARG A 132 -4.44 -1.75 20.45
CA ARG A 132 -4.26 -0.32 20.16
C ARG A 132 -3.47 0.43 21.23
N ALA A 133 -3.57 -0.02 22.48
CA ALA A 133 -2.92 0.58 23.65
C ALA A 133 -1.50 0.05 23.88
N ASP A 134 -1.04 -0.98 23.16
CA ASP A 134 0.32 -1.49 23.19
C ASP A 134 1.16 -0.94 22.03
N PRO A 135 1.72 0.28 22.14
CA PRO A 135 2.78 0.73 21.27
C PRO A 135 4.11 0.26 21.87
N ALA A 136 4.43 -1.03 21.68
CA ALA A 136 5.68 -1.66 22.09
C ALA A 136 6.88 -0.68 22.12
N SER A 137 7.57 -0.74 23.25
CA SER A 137 8.53 0.22 23.80
C SER A 137 9.69 0.55 22.85
N VAL A 138 9.95 1.86 22.73
CA VAL A 138 11.04 2.57 22.06
C VAL A 138 12.33 1.75 21.81
N ALA A 139 12.58 1.47 20.53
CA ALA A 139 13.91 1.59 19.93
C ALA A 139 13.77 2.23 18.55
N VAL A 140 13.94 3.55 18.48
CA VAL A 140 14.21 4.23 17.19
C VAL A 140 15.60 3.78 16.78
N VAL A 141 15.72 3.04 15.69
CA VAL A 141 17.01 2.84 15.02
C VAL A 141 17.32 4.16 14.30
N PRO A 142 18.36 4.93 14.69
CA PRO A 142 18.75 6.06 13.89
C PRO A 142 19.47 5.51 12.65
N ALA A 143 18.76 5.43 11.53
CA ALA A 143 19.40 5.24 10.23
C ALA A 143 20.26 6.49 9.92
N PRO A 144 21.48 6.31 9.38
CA PRO A 144 22.38 7.42 9.11
C PRO A 144 21.73 8.39 8.12
N THR A 145 21.77 9.68 8.45
CA THR A 145 21.26 10.79 7.64
C THR A 145 22.05 10.92 6.34
N GLN A 146 21.63 10.20 5.29
CA GLN A 146 21.74 10.71 3.93
C GLN A 146 20.53 11.63 3.69
N GLY A 147 20.75 12.83 3.14
CA GLY A 147 19.68 13.81 2.93
C GLY A 147 18.46 13.16 2.26
N LYS A 148 17.26 13.37 2.84
CA LYS A 148 16.02 12.72 2.39
C LYS A 148 15.83 12.90 0.88
N ARG A 149 15.81 11.78 0.14
CA ARG A 149 15.54 11.78 -1.31
C ARG A 149 14.07 12.16 -1.52
N ARG A 150 13.79 13.17 -2.34
CA ARG A 150 12.41 13.65 -2.57
C ARG A 150 11.83 13.05 -3.84
N ALA A 151 10.57 12.64 -3.79
CA ALA A 151 9.82 12.17 -4.94
C ALA A 151 8.53 12.97 -5.16
N LEU A 152 8.12 13.11 -6.42
CA LEU A 152 6.84 13.68 -6.82
C LEU A 152 6.03 12.66 -7.59
N VAL A 153 4.79 12.41 -7.15
CA VAL A 153 3.83 11.56 -7.85
C VAL A 153 2.75 12.43 -8.49
N VAL A 154 2.51 12.24 -9.79
CA VAL A 154 1.50 12.99 -10.54
C VAL A 154 0.56 12.01 -11.23
N ASP A 155 -0.68 11.93 -10.76
CA ASP A 155 -1.71 11.09 -11.37
C ASP A 155 -3.10 11.63 -11.06
N HIS A 156 -4.01 11.67 -12.02
CA HIS A 156 -5.38 12.14 -11.77
C HIS A 156 -6.19 11.18 -10.87
N SER A 157 -5.81 9.89 -10.81
CA SER A 157 -6.51 8.90 -9.98
C SER A 157 -6.00 8.93 -8.53
N PRO A 158 -6.87 9.23 -7.53
CA PRO A 158 -6.46 9.29 -6.14
C PRO A 158 -5.95 7.94 -5.61
N THR A 159 -6.56 6.84 -6.02
CA THR A 159 -6.13 5.48 -5.65
C THR A 159 -4.74 5.15 -6.19
N VAL A 160 -4.42 5.60 -7.40
CA VAL A 160 -3.11 5.39 -8.01
C VAL A 160 -2.05 6.25 -7.33
N ARG A 161 -2.37 7.50 -6.96
CA ARG A 161 -1.46 8.37 -6.20
C ARG A 161 -1.12 7.77 -4.84
N GLU A 162 -2.14 7.33 -4.10
CA GLU A 162 -1.96 6.69 -2.79
C GLU A 162 -1.02 5.49 -2.89
N LEU A 163 -1.29 4.58 -3.84
CA LEU A 163 -0.47 3.40 -4.04
C LEU A 163 0.99 3.74 -4.38
N HIS A 164 1.23 4.68 -5.29
CA HIS A 164 2.60 5.07 -5.66
C HIS A 164 3.33 5.78 -4.54
N ARG A 165 2.66 6.65 -3.78
CA ARG A 165 3.25 7.29 -2.62
C ARG A 165 3.71 6.25 -1.61
N MET A 166 2.85 5.29 -1.25
CA MET A 166 3.22 4.19 -0.36
C MET A 166 4.43 3.40 -0.87
N LEU A 167 4.49 3.09 -2.18
CA LEU A 167 5.60 2.33 -2.78
C LEU A 167 6.93 3.10 -2.77
N LEU A 168 6.89 4.42 -2.93
CA LEU A 168 8.09 5.26 -2.96
C LEU A 168 8.57 5.62 -1.55
N GLU A 169 7.66 5.82 -0.60
CA GLU A 169 7.99 5.98 0.82
C GLU A 169 8.71 4.74 1.36
N ASP A 170 8.29 3.53 0.95
CA ASP A 170 8.98 2.26 1.23
C ASP A 170 10.42 2.22 0.68
N CYS A 171 10.67 2.92 -0.44
CA CYS A 171 12.00 3.09 -1.00
C CYS A 171 12.83 4.21 -0.32
N GLY A 172 12.31 4.80 0.75
CA GLY A 172 12.97 5.85 1.53
C GLY A 172 12.88 7.24 0.89
N PHE A 173 11.86 7.50 0.07
CA PHE A 173 11.60 8.84 -0.46
C PHE A 173 10.64 9.63 0.44
N GLU A 174 10.86 10.93 0.54
CA GLU A 174 9.85 11.89 0.99
C GLU A 174 8.98 12.25 -0.22
N VAL A 175 7.72 11.81 -0.21
CA VAL A 175 6.84 11.90 -1.38
C VAL A 175 5.86 13.06 -1.24
N GLU A 176 5.78 13.88 -2.28
CA GLU A 176 4.65 14.79 -2.51
C GLU A 176 3.81 14.26 -3.67
N ASP A 177 2.49 14.46 -3.64
CA ASP A 177 1.61 14.11 -4.74
C ASP A 177 0.68 15.25 -5.17
N CYS A 178 0.28 15.24 -6.45
CA CYS A 178 -0.74 16.11 -7.01
C CYS A 178 -1.44 15.45 -8.20
N ASP A 179 -2.62 15.97 -8.55
CA ASP A 179 -3.47 15.46 -9.62
C ASP A 179 -3.30 16.21 -10.95
N ASP A 180 -2.60 17.34 -10.95
CA ASP A 180 -2.45 18.24 -12.11
C ASP A 180 -0.97 18.46 -12.47
N GLY A 181 -0.65 18.41 -13.77
CA GLY A 181 0.72 18.53 -14.25
C GLY A 181 1.29 19.96 -14.23
N GLN A 182 0.45 20.99 -14.29
CA GLN A 182 0.89 22.38 -14.16
C GLN A 182 1.29 22.68 -12.71
N VAL A 183 0.51 22.17 -11.75
CA VAL A 183 0.86 22.21 -10.32
C VAL A 183 2.17 21.45 -10.07
N ALA A 184 2.32 20.26 -10.68
CA ALA A 184 3.55 19.48 -10.59
C ALA A 184 4.77 20.25 -11.10
N LEU A 185 4.67 20.91 -12.25
CA LEU A 185 5.75 21.71 -12.81
C LEU A 185 6.12 22.88 -11.89
N GLY A 186 5.12 23.60 -11.37
CA GLY A 186 5.35 24.70 -10.42
C GLY A 186 6.10 24.24 -9.17
N ARG A 187 5.71 23.09 -8.59
CA ARG A 187 6.41 22.50 -7.44
C ARG A 187 7.83 22.06 -7.80
N GLY A 188 8.02 21.40 -8.94
CA GLY A 188 9.33 20.91 -9.39
C GLY A 188 10.35 22.03 -9.64
N LEU A 189 9.89 23.14 -10.23
CA LEU A 189 10.74 24.32 -10.46
C LEU A 189 11.03 25.09 -9.15
N ALA A 190 10.10 25.10 -8.20
CA ALA A 190 10.32 25.73 -6.90
C ALA A 190 11.31 24.95 -6.04
N LYS A 191 11.14 23.63 -5.94
CA LYS A 191 12.00 22.74 -5.14
C LYS A 191 12.19 21.39 -5.86
N PRO A 192 13.40 21.10 -6.38
CA PRO A 192 13.63 19.95 -7.23
C PRO A 192 13.44 18.62 -6.48
N TYR A 193 13.05 17.60 -7.25
CA TYR A 193 12.87 16.23 -6.78
C TYR A 193 13.94 15.32 -7.36
N ASN A 194 14.34 14.31 -6.59
CA ASN A 194 15.25 13.26 -7.05
C ASN A 194 14.53 12.24 -7.95
N LEU A 195 13.21 12.11 -7.78
CA LEU A 195 12.35 11.22 -8.58
C LEU A 195 11.05 11.92 -8.93
N VAL A 196 10.59 11.82 -10.17
CA VAL A 196 9.23 12.20 -10.57
C VAL A 196 8.59 11.05 -11.29
N VAL A 197 7.41 10.65 -10.83
CA VAL A 197 6.59 9.59 -11.42
C VAL A 197 5.28 10.21 -11.89
N SER A 198 5.06 10.28 -13.19
CA SER A 198 3.90 10.98 -13.76
C SER A 198 3.09 10.07 -14.68
N GLY A 199 1.77 10.09 -14.53
CA GLY A 199 0.85 9.66 -15.57
C GLY A 199 1.11 10.42 -16.88
N VAL A 200 0.91 9.76 -18.02
CA VAL A 200 0.97 10.40 -19.34
C VAL A 200 -0.16 11.42 -19.51
N GLN A 201 -1.34 11.08 -19.03
CA GLN A 201 -2.54 11.91 -19.09
C GLN A 201 -2.82 12.52 -17.72
N ASN A 202 -2.55 13.82 -17.60
CA ASN A 202 -2.90 14.63 -16.44
C ASN A 202 -3.68 15.88 -16.90
N PRO A 203 -4.61 16.38 -16.07
CA PRO A 203 -5.10 17.76 -16.15
C PRO A 203 -3.97 18.79 -16.22
N GLY A 204 -4.26 19.92 -16.87
CA GLY A 204 -3.34 21.03 -17.03
C GLY A 204 -2.23 20.73 -18.04
N LEU A 205 -1.17 20.08 -17.58
CA LEU A 205 0.01 19.73 -18.37
C LEU A 205 0.14 18.21 -18.47
N GLY A 206 0.28 17.69 -19.70
CA GLY A 206 0.51 16.27 -19.92
C GLY A 206 1.87 15.80 -19.38
N GLY A 207 2.00 14.49 -19.15
CA GLY A 207 3.21 13.91 -18.57
C GLY A 207 4.45 14.08 -19.45
N PHE A 208 4.30 13.99 -20.78
CA PHE A 208 5.41 14.20 -21.70
C PHE A 208 5.93 15.63 -21.65
N GLU A 209 5.03 16.60 -21.62
CA GLU A 209 5.33 18.02 -21.53
C GLU A 209 5.95 18.37 -20.17
N LEU A 210 5.43 17.80 -19.08
CA LEU A 210 6.01 17.93 -17.74
C LEU A 210 7.46 17.41 -17.69
N VAL A 211 7.70 16.20 -18.19
CA VAL A 211 9.05 15.61 -18.19
C VAL A 211 10.02 16.43 -19.05
N SER A 212 9.58 16.87 -20.23
CA SER A 212 10.40 17.73 -21.10
C SER A 212 10.76 19.05 -20.42
N ALA A 213 9.79 19.69 -19.77
CA ALA A 213 9.99 20.95 -19.05
C ALA A 213 10.94 20.78 -17.85
N LEU A 214 10.80 19.70 -17.07
CA LEU A 214 11.73 19.42 -15.97
C LEU A 214 13.12 19.06 -16.48
N ARG A 215 13.25 18.34 -17.60
CA ARG A 215 14.55 18.00 -18.22
C ARG A 215 15.33 19.21 -18.72
N ALA A 216 14.63 20.25 -19.13
CA ALA A 216 15.25 21.50 -19.54
C ALA A 216 15.90 22.26 -18.37
N ASP A 217 15.54 21.94 -17.12
CA ASP A 217 16.15 22.51 -15.92
C ASP A 217 17.44 21.75 -15.53
N PRO A 218 18.60 22.41 -15.46
CA PRO A 218 19.87 21.77 -15.10
C PRO A 218 19.84 21.04 -13.75
N ARG A 219 18.97 21.44 -12.82
CA ARG A 219 18.82 20.80 -11.49
C ARG A 219 18.26 19.38 -11.58
N TYR A 220 17.62 19.03 -12.70
CA TYR A 220 17.09 17.70 -12.95
C TYR A 220 18.06 16.77 -13.67
N GLY A 221 19.30 17.20 -13.94
CA GLY A 221 20.29 16.40 -14.68
C GLY A 221 20.43 14.95 -14.18
N GLN A 222 20.45 14.75 -12.85
CA GLN A 222 20.53 13.43 -12.20
C GLN A 222 19.19 12.93 -11.63
N ALA A 223 18.11 13.71 -11.75
CA ALA A 223 16.81 13.24 -11.26
C ALA A 223 16.34 12.04 -12.11
N THR A 224 15.64 11.09 -11.52
CA THR A 224 14.97 10.04 -12.29
C THR A 224 13.56 10.52 -12.67
N LEU A 225 13.19 10.41 -13.95
CA LEU A 225 11.85 10.81 -14.43
C LEU A 225 11.16 9.62 -15.09
N VAL A 226 10.03 9.18 -14.56
CA VAL A 226 9.30 7.99 -15.02
C VAL A 226 7.91 8.39 -15.48
N LEU A 227 7.52 7.90 -16.65
CA LEU A 227 6.17 8.04 -17.18
C LEU A 227 5.34 6.79 -16.95
N MET A 228 4.04 6.96 -16.78
CA MET A 228 3.09 5.88 -16.58
C MET A 228 1.90 5.97 -17.53
N SER A 229 1.61 4.89 -18.22
CA SER A 229 0.52 4.82 -19.20
C SER A 229 -0.46 3.69 -18.87
N ALA A 230 -1.76 3.92 -19.11
CA ALA A 230 -2.76 2.84 -19.08
C ALA A 230 -2.62 1.93 -20.32
N ASP A 231 -2.30 2.54 -21.47
CA ASP A 231 -2.19 1.89 -22.76
C ASP A 231 -0.72 1.61 -23.15
N GLU A 232 -0.53 0.65 -24.05
CA GLU A 232 0.74 0.44 -24.76
C GLU A 232 0.63 0.89 -26.21
N GLY A 233 1.76 1.38 -26.73
CA GLY A 233 1.92 1.66 -28.14
C GLY A 233 3.35 2.04 -28.47
N PRO A 234 3.89 1.65 -29.64
CA PRO A 234 5.25 1.97 -30.05
C PRO A 234 5.52 3.49 -30.05
N ASP A 235 4.51 4.30 -30.33
CA ASP A 235 4.62 5.76 -30.28
C ASP A 235 4.83 6.32 -28.87
N LEU A 236 4.28 5.69 -27.84
CA LEU A 236 4.44 6.14 -26.45
C LEU A 236 5.86 5.92 -25.96
N THR A 237 6.46 4.76 -26.28
CA THR A 237 7.84 4.45 -25.92
C THR A 237 8.82 5.42 -26.59
N ARG A 238 8.62 5.69 -27.89
CA ARG A 238 9.43 6.69 -28.63
C ARG A 238 9.31 8.08 -27.98
N ARG A 239 8.09 8.55 -27.73
CA ARG A 239 7.84 9.86 -27.10
C ARG A 239 8.42 9.96 -25.69
N ALA A 240 8.38 8.88 -24.91
CA ALA A 240 8.96 8.86 -23.57
C ALA A 240 10.49 9.04 -23.61
N SER A 241 11.15 8.37 -24.56
CA SER A 241 12.59 8.56 -24.78
C SER A 241 12.91 9.99 -25.26
N GLU A 242 12.12 10.53 -26.19
CA GLU A 242 12.33 11.86 -26.77
C GLU A 242 12.14 13.00 -25.77
N CYS A 243 11.22 12.85 -24.81
CA CYS A 243 11.04 13.85 -23.75
C CYS A 243 12.05 13.74 -22.61
N GLY A 244 12.91 12.71 -22.61
CA GLY A 244 13.93 12.48 -21.58
C GLY A 244 13.43 11.75 -20.33
N ALA A 245 12.37 10.95 -20.46
CA ALA A 245 11.99 10.00 -19.43
C ALA A 245 12.99 8.82 -19.38
N HIS A 246 13.28 8.36 -18.17
CA HIS A 246 14.12 7.19 -17.92
C HIS A 246 13.39 5.88 -18.22
N ALA A 247 12.06 5.87 -18.03
CA ALA A 247 11.25 4.70 -18.26
C ALA A 247 9.78 5.08 -18.54
N LEU A 248 9.09 4.19 -19.26
CA LEU A 248 7.64 4.17 -19.39
C LEU A 248 7.11 2.88 -18.77
N VAL A 249 6.21 3.00 -17.78
CA VAL A 249 5.66 1.87 -17.02
C VAL A 249 4.16 1.77 -17.25
N ARG A 250 3.60 0.56 -17.34
CA ARG A 250 2.14 0.39 -17.39
C ARG A 250 1.52 0.61 -16.02
N LYS A 251 0.44 1.39 -15.95
CA LYS A 251 -0.38 1.56 -14.74
C LYS A 251 -1.03 0.24 -14.31
N SER A 252 -1.40 -0.66 -15.22
CA SER A 252 -1.93 -1.98 -14.83
C SER A 252 -0.89 -2.90 -14.18
N SER A 253 0.40 -2.58 -14.26
CA SER A 253 1.47 -3.32 -13.56
C SER A 253 1.61 -2.94 -12.08
N LEU A 254 0.71 -2.11 -11.56
CA LEU A 254 0.62 -1.71 -10.15
C LEU A 254 0.48 -2.89 -9.17
N GLN A 255 -0.02 -4.04 -9.64
CA GLN A 255 -0.14 -5.28 -8.85
C GLN A 255 1.18 -6.06 -8.72
N ASN A 256 2.19 -5.80 -9.59
CA ASN A 256 3.37 -6.67 -9.76
C ASN A 256 4.71 -5.98 -9.41
N GLU A 257 4.73 -5.01 -8.51
CA GLU A 257 5.97 -4.38 -7.99
C GLU A 257 6.91 -3.74 -9.05
N ARG A 258 6.46 -3.60 -10.30
CA ARG A 258 7.31 -3.16 -11.43
C ARG A 258 7.86 -1.76 -11.23
N LEU A 259 7.08 -0.82 -10.69
CA LEU A 259 7.56 0.54 -10.43
C LEU A 259 8.70 0.51 -9.40
N THR A 260 8.53 -0.24 -8.31
CA THR A 260 9.54 -0.40 -7.26
C THR A 260 10.82 -1.03 -7.81
N GLY A 261 10.68 -2.06 -8.66
CA GLY A 261 11.81 -2.67 -9.36
C GLY A 261 12.55 -1.70 -10.28
N VAL A 262 11.83 -0.92 -11.08
CA VAL A 262 12.40 0.12 -11.96
C VAL A 262 13.11 1.20 -11.14
N VAL A 263 12.48 1.70 -10.08
CA VAL A 263 13.08 2.72 -9.21
C VAL A 263 14.34 2.17 -8.51
N ARG A 264 14.30 0.95 -7.98
CA ARG A 264 15.48 0.29 -7.37
C ARG A 264 16.60 0.08 -8.38
N GLN A 265 16.28 -0.35 -9.60
CA GLN A 265 17.28 -0.54 -10.66
C GLN A 265 17.92 0.79 -11.08
N LEU A 266 17.12 1.84 -11.27
CA LEU A 266 17.61 3.15 -11.70
C LEU A 266 18.42 3.85 -10.59
N THR A 267 18.02 3.67 -9.32
CA THR A 267 18.77 4.21 -8.18
C THR A 267 20.04 3.42 -7.86
N ALA A 268 20.06 2.10 -8.08
CA ALA A 268 21.27 1.26 -7.89
C ALA A 268 22.31 1.44 -9.00
N ALA A 269 21.90 1.84 -10.21
CA ALA A 269 22.80 2.07 -11.35
C ALA A 269 23.67 3.34 -11.23
N GLY A 270 23.60 4.08 -10.10
CA GLY A 270 24.43 5.27 -9.87
C GLY A 270 24.06 6.49 -10.72
N LEU A 271 22.83 6.56 -11.22
CA LEU A 271 22.25 7.74 -11.89
C LEU A 271 21.60 8.72 -10.89
N ALA A 272 22.23 8.92 -9.73
CA ALA A 272 21.72 9.75 -8.63
C ALA A 272 22.52 11.04 -8.45
#